data_AF-A0A1Q6W9B7-F1
#
_entry.id   AF-A0A1Q6W9B7-F1
#
_cell.length_a   1.000
_cell.length_b   1.000
_cell.length_c   1.000
_cell.angle_alpha   90.00
_cell.angle_beta   90.00
_cell.angle_gamma   90.00
#
_symmetry.space_group_name_H-M   'P 1'
#
loop_
_entity.id
_entity.type
_entity.pdbx_description
1 polymer ?
#
loop_
_entity_poly.entity_id
_entity_poly.type
_entity_poly.pdbx_seq_one_letter_code
_entity_poly.pdbx_strand_id
1 'polypeptide(L)' 'MENMYGASAWRVQLLVEGLDEKGRLVNQKVAWLGGDIAPFGSGYFEVPVQKLPHYRVRVFAYDWIQSADLLF' A
#
# COMPACT_ATOMS: atom_id res chain seq x y z
N MET A 1 -0.47 17.93 2.00
CA MET A 1 -0.75 16.72 2.81
C MET A 1 -1.03 17.20 4.21
N GLU A 2 -2.25 16.99 4.69
CA GLU A 2 -2.65 17.30 6.06
C GLU A 2 -2.25 16.12 6.96
N ASN A 3 -1.71 16.39 8.14
CA ASN A 3 -1.33 15.35 9.10
C ASN A 3 -2.58 14.91 9.87
N MET A 4 -3.19 13.79 9.48
CA MET A 4 -4.45 13.29 10.05
C MET A 4 -4.25 12.44 11.30
N TYR A 5 -3.36 12.87 12.22
CA TYR A 5 -2.96 12.19 13.46
C TYR A 5 -4.01 11.20 14.00
N GLY A 6 -3.79 9.90 13.79
CA GLY A 6 -4.66 8.84 14.30
C GLY A 6 -5.83 8.41 13.41
N ALA A 7 -5.88 8.80 12.13
CA ALA A 7 -6.85 8.26 11.16
C ALA A 7 -6.46 6.86 10.66
N SER A 8 -7.46 6.02 10.38
CA SER A 8 -7.26 4.72 9.73
C SER A 8 -7.07 4.93 8.24
N ALA A 9 -6.09 4.25 7.62
CA ALA A 9 -5.95 4.25 6.17
C ALA A 9 -6.75 3.08 5.58
N TRP A 10 -7.53 3.35 4.54
CA TRP A 10 -8.35 2.35 3.86
C TRP A 10 -8.15 2.45 2.35
N ARG A 11 -8.66 1.45 1.61
CA ARG A 11 -8.47 1.36 0.16
C ARG A 11 -7.00 1.50 -0.25
N VAL A 12 -6.11 0.89 0.52
CA VAL A 12 -4.68 0.97 0.29
C VAL A 12 -4.32 0.13 -0.94
N GLN A 13 -3.71 0.79 -1.92
CA GLN A 13 -3.11 0.19 -3.10
C GLN A 13 -1.58 0.23 -2.99
N LEU A 14 -0.96 -0.88 -3.35
CA LEU A 14 0.49 -1.04 -3.45
C LEU A 14 0.90 -1.05 -4.92
N LEU A 15 1.97 -0.34 -5.24
CA LEU A 15 2.70 -0.49 -6.49
C LEU A 15 3.86 -1.46 -6.25
N VAL A 16 3.80 -2.60 -6.92
CA VAL A 16 4.86 -3.62 -6.91
C VAL A 16 5.58 -3.56 -8.26
N GLU A 17 6.87 -3.25 -8.19
CA GLU A 17 7.77 -3.17 -9.33
C GLU A 17 8.74 -4.35 -9.31
N GLY A 18 8.80 -5.08 -10.41
CA GLY A 18 9.82 -6.09 -10.66
C GLY A 18 11.02 -5.49 -11.38
N LEU A 19 12.22 -5.79 -10.88
CA LEU A 19 13.46 -5.21 -11.37
C LEU A 19 14.43 -6.30 -11.88
N ASP A 20 15.20 -5.97 -12.92
CA ASP A 20 16.31 -6.81 -13.39
C ASP A 20 17.52 -6.76 -12.44
N GLU A 21 18.57 -7.54 -12.74
CA GLU A 21 19.83 -7.58 -11.96
C GLU A 21 20.54 -6.22 -11.85
N LYS A 22 20.24 -5.27 -12.73
CA LYS A 22 20.82 -3.92 -12.74
C LYS A 22 19.90 -2.90 -12.08
N GLY A 23 18.80 -3.35 -11.46
CA GLY A 23 17.81 -2.50 -10.79
C GLY A 23 16.87 -1.77 -11.75
N ARG A 24 16.80 -2.16 -13.03
CA ARG A 24 15.91 -1.52 -14.00
C ARG A 24 14.52 -2.11 -13.93
N LEU A 25 13.51 -1.26 -14.05
CA LEU A 25 12.11 -1.67 -14.08
C LEU A 25 11.82 -2.53 -15.31
N VAL A 26 11.33 -3.74 -15.10
CA VAL A 26 10.91 -4.67 -16.17
C VAL A 26 9.45 -5.06 -16.09
N ASN A 27 8.81 -4.91 -14.92
CA ASN A 27 7.38 -5.16 -14.73
C ASN A 27 6.80 -4.28 -13.62
N GLN A 28 5.52 -3.92 -13.71
CA GLN A 28 4.78 -3.24 -12.65
C GLN A 28 3.37 -3.81 -12.48
N LYS A 29 2.88 -3.81 -11.24
CA LYS A 29 1.53 -4.23 -10.88
C LYS A 29 1.00 -3.36 -9.74
N VAL A 30 -0.26 -2.92 -9.84
CA VAL A 30 -1.00 -2.34 -8.73
C VAL A 30 -1.82 -3.45 -8.06
N ALA A 31 -1.75 -3.56 -6.75
CA ALA A 31 -2.47 -4.55 -5.95
C ALA A 31 -3.11 -3.91 -4.73
N TRP A 32 -4.27 -4.44 -4.31
CA TRP A 32 -4.92 -4.02 -3.07
C TRP A 32 -4.27 -4.71 -1.86
N LEU A 33 -4.13 -3.98 -0.74
CA LEU A 33 -3.69 -4.56 0.53
C LEU A 33 -4.72 -5.57 1.08
N GLY A 34 -6.00 -5.38 0.76
CA GLY A 34 -7.09 -6.29 1.15
C GLY A 34 -7.72 -6.01 2.51
N GLY A 35 -7.19 -5.03 3.26
CA GLY A 35 -7.74 -4.57 4.54
C GLY A 35 -7.30 -3.14 4.86
N ASP A 36 -7.85 -2.61 5.94
CA ASP A 36 -7.54 -1.27 6.42
C ASP A 36 -6.36 -1.31 7.40
N ILE A 37 -5.60 -0.22 7.47
CA ILE A 37 -4.49 -0.04 8.41
C ILE A 37 -4.99 0.84 9.54
N ALA A 38 -5.17 0.23 10.72
CA ALA A 38 -5.55 0.93 11.92
C ALA A 38 -4.53 2.03 12.29
N PRO A 39 -4.95 3.06 13.07
CA PRO A 39 -4.05 4.11 13.54
C PRO A 39 -2.81 3.55 14.23
N PHE A 40 -1.63 4.02 13.82
CA PHE A 40 -0.33 3.55 14.33
C PHE A 40 -0.07 2.03 14.14
N GLY A 41 -0.91 1.34 13.35
CA GLY A 41 -0.80 -0.08 13.06
C GLY A 41 -0.02 -0.38 11.79
N SER A 42 0.09 -1.66 11.47
CA SER A 42 0.66 -2.17 10.22
C SER A 42 -0.22 -3.26 9.64
N GLY A 43 -0.21 -3.37 8.30
CA GLY A 43 -0.86 -4.45 7.57
C GLY A 43 0.16 -5.32 6.87
N TYR A 44 -0.10 -6.62 6.81
CA TYR A 44 0.68 -7.57 6.01
C TYR A 44 -0.01 -7.79 4.66
N PHE A 45 0.77 -8.15 3.64
CA PHE A 45 0.25 -8.42 2.31
C PHE A 45 0.95 -9.58 1.64
N GLU A 46 0.22 -10.23 0.74
CA GLU A 46 0.75 -11.19 -0.21
C GLU A 46 0.26 -10.79 -1.60
N VAL A 47 1.19 -10.59 -2.53
CA VAL A 47 0.88 -10.24 -3.92
C VAL A 47 1.55 -11.27 -4.82
N PRO A 48 0.77 -12.06 -5.60
CA PRO A 48 1.37 -12.98 -6.55
C PRO A 48 2.08 -12.18 -7.65
N VAL A 49 3.36 -12.50 -7.87
CA VAL A 49 4.24 -11.87 -8.85
C VAL A 49 5.06 -12.93 -9.60
N GLN A 50 5.55 -12.57 -10.78
CA GLN A 50 6.53 -13.38 -11.50
C GLN A 50 7.87 -13.37 -10.76
N LYS A 51 8.63 -14.47 -10.83
CA LYS A 51 9.95 -14.55 -10.21
C LYS A 51 10.95 -13.66 -10.95
N LEU A 52 11.40 -12.60 -10.28
CA LEU A 52 12.40 -11.65 -10.75
C LEU A 52 13.54 -11.50 -9.72
N PRO A 53 14.73 -11.01 -10.14
CA PRO A 53 15.88 -10.82 -9.24
C PRO A 53 15.58 -9.93 -8.03
N HIS A 54 14.87 -8.81 -8.24
CA HIS A 54 14.56 -7.86 -7.19
C HIS A 54 13.15 -7.30 -7.33
N TYR A 55 12.62 -6.77 -6.22
CA TYR A 55 11.35 -6.09 -6.18
C TYR A 55 11.45 -4.78 -5.41
N ARG A 56 10.64 -3.81 -5.80
CA ARG A 56 10.40 -2.58 -5.04
C ARG A 56 8.90 -2.46 -4.78
N VAL A 57 8.52 -2.22 -3.53
CA VAL A 57 7.11 -2.06 -3.13
C VAL A 57 6.94 -0.66 -2.53
N ARG A 58 5.89 0.03 -2.96
CA ARG A 58 5.52 1.35 -2.47
C ARG A 58 4.02 1.45 -2.28
N VAL A 59 3.57 2.28 -1.34
CA VAL A 59 2.17 2.70 -1.31
C VAL A 59 1.92 3.56 -2.55
N PHE A 60 0.93 3.17 -3.35
CA PHE A 60 0.56 3.86 -4.58
C PHE A 60 -0.54 4.88 -4.33
N ALA A 61 -1.61 4.44 -3.68
CA ALA A 61 -2.77 5.26 -3.34
C ALA A 61 -3.41 4.72 -2.07
N TYR A 62 -4.10 5.58 -1.34
CA TYR A 62 -4.90 5.23 -0.17
C TYR A 62 -5.86 6.38 0.14
N ASP A 63 -6.92 6.08 0.87
CA ASP A 63 -7.84 7.06 1.44
C ASP A 63 -7.71 7.04 2.98
N TRP A 64 -8.19 8.09 3.64
CA TRP A 64 -8.32 8.14 5.09
C TRP A 64 -9.77 7.91 5.51
N ILE A 65 -9.98 7.13 6.58
CA ILE A 65 -11.26 7.12 7.29
C ILE A 65 -11.22 8.31 8.24
N GLN A 66 -12.02 9.34 7.97
CA GLN A 66 -12.10 10.52 8.83
C GLN A 66 -13.02 10.20 10.00
N SER A 67 -12.58 10.49 11.23
CA SER A 67 -13.30 10.16 12.47
C SER A 67 -14.62 10.91 12.70
N ALA A 68 -15.07 11.74 11.75
CA ALA A 68 -16.28 12.55 11.88
C ALA A 68 -17.59 11.73 11.95
N ASP A 69 -17.56 10.44 11.64
CA ASP A 69 -18.73 9.56 11.64
C ASP A 69 -19.01 8.86 12.98
N LEU A 70 -18.37 9.27 14.09
CA LEU A 70 -18.60 8.70 15.43
C LEU A 70 -19.50 9.55 16.34
N LEU A 71 -20.30 10.47 15.80
CA LEU A 71 -21.37 11.12 16.55
C LEU A 71 -22.70 10.40 16.29
N PHE A 72 -22.95 9.34 17.06
CA PHE A 72 -24.30 8.80 17.33
C PHE A 72 -24.51 8.73 18.84
#